data_AF-A0A0N9HRH3-F1
#
_entry.id   AF-A0A0N9HRH3-F1
#
_cell.length_a   1.000
_cell.length_b   1.000
_cell.length_c   1.000
_cell.angle_alpha   90.00
_cell.angle_beta   90.00
_cell.angle_gamma   90.00
#
_symmetry.space_group_name_H-M   'P 1'
#
loop_
_entity.id
_entity.type
_entity.pdbx_description
1 polymer ?
#
loop_
_entity_poly.entity_id
_entity_poly.type
_entity_poly.pdbx_seq_one_letter_code
_entity_poly.pdbx_strand_id
1 'polypeptide(L)'
;MIDQVLVAADKIQSRYRLVVLLAAFGSLRFAEMIGLRRQDLNLDACAVRIDRQAVQPDHSPMFEDDPKSAAGKRPITLPSLLRSEIRTHLDTYVKPDETAWVFLGPKGARPKRNNFHAIWDKARKAAGIPDLHLHEGGADLPPRA
;
A
#
# COMPACT_ATOMS: atom_id res chain seq x y z
N MET A 1 4.87 0.90 -19.79
CA MET A 1 4.88 1.22 -18.34
C MET A 1 3.67 0.61 -17.63
N ILE A 2 2.43 0.89 -18.08
CA ILE A 2 1.21 0.29 -17.50
C ILE A 2 1.25 -1.25 -17.56
N ASP A 3 1.54 -1.83 -18.73
CA ASP A 3 1.57 -3.29 -18.90
C ASP A 3 2.62 -3.98 -18.01
N GLN A 4 3.79 -3.36 -17.86
CA GLN A 4 4.87 -3.86 -16.99
C GLN A 4 4.44 -3.91 -15.53
N VAL A 5 3.74 -2.89 -15.04
CA VAL A 5 3.20 -2.84 -13.68
C VAL A 5 2.15 -3.93 -13.49
N LEU A 6 1.23 -4.09 -14.45
CA LEU A 6 0.19 -5.12 -14.38
C LEU A 6 0.79 -6.54 -14.37
N VAL A 7 1.75 -6.81 -15.26
CA VAL A 7 2.46 -8.11 -15.30
C VAL A 7 3.16 -8.39 -13.97
N ALA A 8 3.86 -7.40 -13.39
CA ALA A 8 4.48 -7.58 -12.08
C ALA A 8 3.46 -7.78 -10.95
N ALA A 9 2.33 -7.07 -11.01
CA ALA A 9 1.22 -7.20 -10.09
C ALA A 9 0.46 -8.54 -10.24
N ASP A 10 0.56 -9.22 -11.39
CA ASP A 10 0.04 -10.59 -11.58
C ASP A 10 0.98 -11.66 -10.99
N LYS A 11 2.27 -11.35 -10.81
CA LYS A 11 3.26 -12.27 -10.23
C LYS A 11 3.37 -12.19 -8.72
N ILE A 12 2.83 -11.14 -8.09
CA ILE A 12 2.79 -11.03 -6.63
C ILE A 12 1.61 -11.82 -6.05
N GLN A 13 1.70 -12.18 -4.77
CA GLN A 13 0.55 -12.76 -4.06
C GLN A 13 -0.67 -11.84 -4.18
N SER A 14 -1.83 -12.38 -4.51
CA SER A 14 -3.05 -11.63 -4.84
C SER A 14 -3.43 -10.55 -3.80
N ARG A 15 -3.22 -10.83 -2.50
CA ARG A 15 -3.45 -9.87 -1.39
C ARG A 15 -2.59 -8.61 -1.42
N TYR A 16 -1.49 -8.63 -2.16
CA TYR A 16 -0.55 -7.51 -2.28
C TYR A 16 -0.59 -6.87 -3.67
N ARG A 17 -1.43 -7.39 -4.58
CA ARG A 17 -1.63 -6.83 -5.92
C ARG A 17 -1.99 -5.34 -5.85
N LEU A 18 -2.99 -4.99 -5.04
CA LEU A 18 -3.43 -3.61 -4.91
C LEU A 18 -2.35 -2.68 -4.33
N VAL A 19 -1.40 -3.19 -3.52
CA VAL A 19 -0.25 -2.40 -3.06
C VAL A 19 0.62 -1.94 -4.23
N VAL A 20 0.89 -2.84 -5.19
CA VAL A 20 1.68 -2.53 -6.39
C VAL A 20 0.96 -1.50 -7.25
N LEU A 21 -0.35 -1.65 -7.44
CA LEU A 21 -1.15 -0.74 -8.25
C LEU A 21 -1.25 0.65 -7.62
N LEU A 22 -1.51 0.75 -6.32
CA LEU A 22 -1.58 2.05 -5.63
C LEU A 22 -0.24 2.79 -5.63
N ALA A 23 0.87 2.07 -5.46
CA ALA A 23 2.20 2.65 -5.56
C ALA A 23 2.49 3.16 -6.98
N ALA A 24 2.14 2.41 -8.02
CA ALA A 24 2.41 2.78 -9.40
C ALA A 24 1.52 3.91 -9.93
N PHE A 25 0.24 3.93 -9.57
CA PHE A 25 -0.76 4.85 -10.14
C PHE A 25 -1.13 6.01 -9.21
N GLY A 26 -0.97 5.86 -7.90
CA GLY A 26 -1.24 6.92 -6.93
C GLY A 26 0.02 7.55 -6.33
N SER A 27 1.20 6.98 -6.60
CA SER A 27 2.46 7.39 -5.96
C SER A 27 2.42 7.35 -4.42
N LEU A 28 1.61 6.44 -3.85
CA LEU A 28 1.52 6.25 -2.40
C LEU A 28 2.79 5.60 -1.86
N ARG A 29 3.22 6.04 -0.68
CA ARG A 29 4.31 5.39 0.06
C ARG A 29 3.81 4.11 0.72
N PHE A 30 4.72 3.15 0.90
CA PHE A 30 4.39 1.91 1.61
C PHE A 30 3.77 2.16 2.99
N ALA A 31 4.34 3.07 3.78
CA ALA A 31 3.81 3.43 5.10
C ALA A 31 2.36 3.97 5.04
N GLU A 32 2.04 4.79 4.05
CA GLU A 32 0.69 5.34 3.85
C GLU A 32 -0.29 4.23 3.48
N MET A 33 0.09 3.36 2.52
CA MET A 33 -0.74 2.21 2.13
C MET A 33 -1.05 1.32 3.33
N ILE A 34 -0.05 0.97 4.13
CA ILE A 34 -0.25 0.12 5.32
C ILE A 34 -1.03 0.83 6.44
N GLY A 35 -1.17 2.16 6.37
CA GLY A 35 -2.04 2.96 7.22
C GLY A 35 -3.50 3.05 6.75
N LEU A 36 -3.83 2.56 5.55
CA LEU A 36 -5.19 2.70 5.00
C LEU A 36 -6.20 1.81 5.73
N ARG A 37 -7.36 2.40 6.00
CA ARG A 37 -8.58 1.73 6.43
C ARG A 37 -9.60 1.74 5.31
N ARG A 38 -10.62 0.88 5.40
CA ARG A 38 -11.67 0.72 4.39
C ARG A 38 -12.31 2.07 4.00
N GLN A 39 -12.63 2.90 4.98
CA GLN A 39 -13.22 4.23 4.79
C GLN A 39 -12.35 5.21 3.98
N ASP A 40 -11.05 4.96 3.89
CA ASP A 40 -10.14 5.84 3.17
C ASP A 40 -10.19 5.60 1.64
N LEU A 41 -10.91 4.56 1.19
CA LEU A 41 -11.09 4.23 -0.23
C LEU A 41 -12.50 4.60 -0.69
N ASN A 42 -12.59 5.55 -1.62
CA ASN A 42 -13.84 5.97 -2.24
C ASN A 42 -13.97 5.35 -3.64
N LEU A 43 -14.85 4.36 -3.78
CA LEU A 43 -15.07 3.65 -5.05
C LEU A 43 -15.79 4.51 -6.10
N ASP A 44 -16.67 5.41 -5.68
CA ASP A 44 -17.46 6.26 -6.59
C ASP A 44 -16.53 7.29 -7.26
N ALA A 45 -15.73 7.98 -6.46
CA ALA A 45 -14.73 8.93 -6.94
C ALA A 45 -13.46 8.25 -7.48
N CYS A 46 -13.31 6.93 -7.28
CA CYS A 46 -12.08 6.18 -7.55
C CYS A 46 -10.86 6.89 -6.95
N ALA A 47 -10.92 7.17 -5.64
CA ALA A 47 -9.92 7.96 -4.94
C ALA A 47 -9.51 7.31 -3.61
N VAL A 48 -8.31 7.64 -3.15
CA VAL A 48 -7.79 7.24 -1.84
C VAL A 48 -7.47 8.49 -1.03
N ARG A 49 -7.95 8.56 0.21
CA ARG A 49 -7.63 9.62 1.16
C ARG A 49 -6.46 9.19 2.02
N ILE A 50 -5.39 9.98 2.01
CA ILE A 50 -4.24 9.74 2.89
C ILE A 50 -4.43 10.58 4.13
N ASP A 51 -4.71 9.97 5.27
CA ASP A 51 -4.83 10.69 6.55
C ASP A 51 -3.77 10.28 7.57
N ARG A 52 -3.19 9.09 7.39
CA ARG A 52 -2.30 8.43 8.34
C ARG A 52 -1.28 7.54 7.64
N GLN A 53 -0.21 7.22 8.34
CA GLN A 53 0.80 6.27 7.91
C GLN A 53 1.14 5.27 9.03
N ALA A 54 1.54 4.08 8.64
CA ALA A 54 2.09 3.08 9.54
C ALA A 54 3.59 3.31 9.76
N VAL A 55 3.99 3.51 11.00
CA VAL A 55 5.39 3.65 11.41
C VAL A 55 5.86 2.34 12.04
N GLN A 56 6.98 1.81 11.56
CA GLN A 56 7.60 0.58 12.06
C GLN A 56 9.00 0.90 12.60
N PRO A 57 9.15 1.13 13.92
CA PRO A 57 10.46 1.24 14.55
C PRO A 57 11.17 -0.11 14.62
N ASP A 58 12.50 -0.09 14.78
CA ASP A 58 13.34 -1.29 14.85
C ASP A 58 13.05 -2.14 16.08
N HIS A 59 12.83 -1.48 17.23
CA HIS A 59 12.68 -2.13 18.54
C HIS A 59 11.30 -1.92 19.16
N SER A 60 10.28 -1.56 18.37
CA SER A 60 8.94 -1.34 18.90
C SER A 60 7.84 -1.83 17.95
N PRO A 61 6.64 -2.14 18.48
CA PRO A 61 5.50 -2.45 17.64
C PRO A 61 5.18 -1.32 16.66
N MET A 62 4.59 -1.69 15.53
CA MET A 62 4.12 -0.72 14.55
C MET A 62 2.97 0.11 15.11
N PHE A 63 3.03 1.43 14.92
CA PHE A 63 2.00 2.37 15.35
C PHE A 63 1.51 3.24 14.18
N GLU A 64 0.46 4.04 14.39
CA GLU A 64 -0.05 5.02 13.43
C GLU A 64 0.52 6.41 13.75
N ASP A 65 0.87 7.16 12.71
CA ASP A 65 1.31 8.55 12.84
C ASP A 65 0.68 9.40 11.72
N ASP A 66 0.70 10.71 11.89
CA ASP A 66 0.35 11.66 10.84
C ASP A 66 1.31 11.52 9.65
N PRO A 67 0.87 11.74 8.41
CA PRO A 67 1.75 11.81 7.25
C PRO A 67 2.86 12.83 7.50
N LYS A 68 4.07 12.56 6.97
CA LYS A 68 5.28 13.36 7.22
C LYS A 68 5.10 14.86 6.96
N SER A 69 4.16 15.24 6.09
CA SER A 69 3.80 16.65 5.87
C SER A 69 2.28 16.81 5.84
N ALA A 70 1.80 18.00 6.22
CA ALA A 70 0.39 18.37 6.08
C ALA A 70 -0.11 18.27 4.62
N ALA A 71 0.77 18.54 3.64
CA ALA A 71 0.48 18.34 2.23
C ALA A 71 0.29 16.85 1.83
N GLY A 72 0.73 15.92 2.67
CA GLY A 72 0.46 14.49 2.54
C GLY A 72 -0.97 14.12 2.89
N LYS A 73 -1.70 14.97 3.63
CA LYS A 73 -3.13 14.76 3.92
C LYS A 73 -3.98 15.24 2.75
N ARG A 74 -4.23 14.35 1.78
CA ARG A 74 -4.99 14.69 0.56
C ARG A 74 -5.72 13.50 -0.04
N PRO A 75 -6.84 13.73 -0.75
CA PRO A 75 -7.36 12.76 -1.68
C PRO A 75 -6.43 12.64 -2.90
N ILE A 76 -6.18 11.40 -3.34
CA ILE A 76 -5.47 11.08 -4.57
C ILE A 76 -6.48 10.39 -5.49
N THR A 77 -6.80 11.04 -6.61
CA THR A 77 -7.62 10.43 -7.66
C THR A 77 -6.81 9.36 -8.38
N LEU A 78 -7.38 8.18 -8.52
CA LEU A 78 -6.77 7.04 -9.18
C LEU A 78 -7.40 6.86 -10.58
N PRO A 79 -6.65 6.29 -11.55
CA PRO A 79 -7.23 5.86 -12.82
C PRO A 79 -8.44 4.95 -12.61
N SER A 80 -9.49 5.14 -13.42
CA SER A 80 -10.78 4.42 -13.29
C SER A 80 -10.64 2.89 -13.40
N LEU A 81 -9.60 2.41 -14.09
CA LEU A 81 -9.27 0.98 -14.17
C LEU A 81 -9.01 0.33 -12.80
N LEU A 82 -8.58 1.11 -11.78
CA LEU A 82 -8.35 0.57 -10.44
C LEU A 82 -9.65 0.34 -9.67
N ARG A 83 -10.80 0.88 -10.12
CA ARG A 83 -12.06 0.73 -9.38
C ARG A 83 -12.43 -0.74 -9.14
N SER A 84 -12.28 -1.58 -10.16
CA SER A 84 -12.54 -3.04 -10.04
C SER A 84 -11.50 -3.75 -9.18
N GLU A 85 -10.24 -3.33 -9.25
CA GLU A 85 -9.14 -3.87 -8.44
C GLU A 85 -9.34 -3.54 -6.95
N ILE A 86 -9.72 -2.29 -6.64
CA ILE A 86 -10.04 -1.85 -5.27
C ILE A 86 -11.24 -2.64 -4.74
N ARG A 87 -12.32 -2.73 -5.51
CA ARG A 87 -13.52 -3.49 -5.11
C ARG A 87 -13.18 -4.95 -4.80
N THR A 88 -12.51 -5.62 -5.74
CA THR A 88 -12.10 -7.03 -5.58
C THR A 88 -11.27 -7.24 -4.32
N HIS A 89 -10.31 -6.34 -4.06
CA HIS A 89 -9.48 -6.41 -2.86
C HIS A 89 -10.29 -6.21 -1.58
N LEU A 90 -11.18 -5.21 -1.55
CA LEU A 90 -12.05 -4.92 -0.41
C LEU A 90 -12.97 -6.09 -0.09
N ASP A 91 -13.54 -6.73 -1.10
CA ASP A 91 -14.48 -7.85 -0.93
C ASP A 91 -13.75 -9.14 -0.50
N THR A 92 -12.50 -9.32 -0.90
CA THR A 92 -11.73 -10.55 -0.65
C THR A 92 -10.92 -10.52 0.63
N TYR A 93 -10.33 -9.37 0.98
CA TYR A 93 -9.28 -9.29 2.02
C TYR A 93 -9.60 -8.35 3.18
N VAL A 94 -10.67 -7.55 3.10
CA VAL A 94 -10.96 -6.49 4.08
C VAL A 94 -12.30 -6.77 4.75
N LYS A 95 -12.33 -6.61 6.08
CA LYS A 95 -13.58 -6.72 6.84
C LYS A 95 -14.56 -5.60 6.42
N PRO A 96 -15.87 -5.78 6.62
CA PRO A 96 -16.86 -4.77 6.24
C PRO A 96 -16.77 -3.47 7.07
N ASP A 97 -16.14 -3.51 8.25
CA ASP A 97 -15.99 -2.35 9.12
C ASP A 97 -15.22 -1.21 8.44
N GLU A 98 -15.70 0.02 8.60
CA GLU A 98 -15.07 1.23 8.06
C GLU A 98 -13.63 1.41 8.56
N THR A 99 -13.37 0.97 9.79
CA THR A 99 -12.06 1.04 10.43
C THR A 99 -11.16 -0.16 10.12
N ALA A 100 -11.62 -1.13 9.32
CA ALA A 100 -10.85 -2.29 8.95
C ALA A 100 -9.61 -1.91 8.12
N TRP A 101 -8.47 -2.49 8.48
CA TRP A 101 -7.23 -2.33 7.73
C TRP A 101 -7.34 -2.90 6.31
N VAL A 102 -6.93 -2.11 5.32
CA VAL A 102 -6.97 -2.53 3.90
C VAL A 102 -5.93 -3.61 3.63
N PHE A 103 -4.75 -3.52 4.25
CA PHE A 103 -3.65 -4.46 4.00
C PHE A 103 -3.25 -5.20 5.26
N LEU A 104 -3.65 -6.48 5.31
CA LEU A 104 -3.20 -7.44 6.29
C LEU A 104 -2.47 -8.60 5.59
N GLY A 105 -1.46 -9.15 6.24
CA GLY A 105 -0.80 -10.37 5.83
C GLY A 105 -1.63 -11.62 6.16
N PRO A 106 -1.21 -12.82 5.71
CA PRO A 106 -1.98 -14.06 5.89
C PRO A 106 -2.35 -14.39 7.33
N LYS A 107 -1.53 -13.92 8.29
CA LYS A 107 -1.74 -14.12 9.73
C LYS A 107 -2.52 -12.96 10.40
N GLY A 108 -3.12 -12.06 9.63
CA GLY A 108 -3.94 -10.96 10.15
C GLY A 108 -3.18 -9.75 10.71
N ALA A 109 -1.84 -9.74 10.63
CA ALA A 109 -1.01 -8.59 11.00
C ALA A 109 -0.71 -7.72 9.78
N ARG A 110 -0.61 -6.39 9.94
CA ARG A 110 -0.19 -5.51 8.85
C ARG A 110 1.25 -5.89 8.40
N PRO A 111 1.55 -5.90 7.09
CA PRO A 111 2.82 -6.37 6.59
C PRO A 111 3.97 -5.42 6.96
N LYS A 112 5.08 -5.99 7.44
CA LYS A 112 6.33 -5.24 7.63
C LYS A 112 6.98 -4.93 6.29
N ARG A 113 7.66 -3.79 6.21
CA ARG A 113 8.41 -3.31 5.03
C ARG A 113 9.33 -4.41 4.47
N ASN A 114 10.30 -4.89 5.25
CA ASN A 114 11.30 -5.85 4.77
C ASN A 114 10.67 -7.15 4.22
N ASN A 115 9.59 -7.63 4.86
CA ASN A 115 8.88 -8.81 4.38
C ASN A 115 8.19 -8.55 3.04
N PHE A 116 7.57 -7.38 2.87
CA PHE A 116 6.96 -6.99 1.60
C PHE A 116 8.02 -6.81 0.49
N HIS A 117 9.15 -6.16 0.77
CA HIS A 117 10.23 -6.02 -0.23
C HIS A 117 10.73 -7.38 -0.72
N ALA A 118 10.96 -8.34 0.17
CA ALA A 118 11.35 -9.68 -0.23
C ALA A 118 10.31 -10.39 -1.12
N ILE A 119 9.02 -10.13 -0.90
CA ILE A 119 7.92 -10.67 -1.74
C ILE A 119 7.91 -9.95 -3.10
N TRP A 120 8.06 -8.63 -3.10
CA TRP A 120 8.05 -7.80 -4.29
C TRP A 120 9.24 -8.08 -5.21
N ASP A 121 10.44 -8.24 -4.65
CA ASP A 121 11.65 -8.59 -5.40
C ASP A 121 11.49 -9.91 -6.16
N LYS A 122 10.85 -10.90 -5.54
CA LYS A 122 10.55 -12.17 -6.20
C LYS A 122 9.57 -11.99 -7.34
N ALA A 123 8.50 -11.22 -7.13
CA ALA A 123 7.49 -10.96 -8.15
C ALA A 123 8.08 -10.24 -9.38
N ARG A 124 8.90 -9.20 -9.16
CA ARG A 124 9.58 -8.45 -10.23
C ARG A 124 10.54 -9.30 -11.04
N LYS A 125 11.34 -10.13 -10.37
CA LYS A 125 12.23 -11.08 -11.05
C LYS A 125 11.44 -12.09 -11.89
N ALA A 126 10.35 -12.63 -11.34
CA ALA A 126 9.47 -13.56 -12.06
C ALA A 126 8.71 -12.90 -13.23
N ALA A 127 8.50 -11.58 -13.17
CA ALA A 127 7.91 -10.78 -14.25
C ALA A 127 8.93 -10.37 -15.32
N GLY A 128 10.23 -10.62 -15.11
CA GLY A 128 11.29 -10.17 -16.02
C GLY A 128 11.57 -8.66 -15.95
N ILE A 129 11.18 -8.00 -14.85
CA ILE A 129 11.29 -6.53 -14.68
C ILE A 129 11.97 -6.20 -13.34
N PRO A 130 13.26 -6.58 -13.15
CA PRO A 130 13.95 -6.42 -11.87
C PRO A 130 14.19 -4.96 -11.46
N ASP A 131 14.13 -4.02 -12.40
CA ASP A 131 14.45 -2.60 -12.18
C ASP A 131 13.23 -1.74 -11.81
N LEU A 132 12.03 -2.35 -11.72
CA LEU A 132 10.82 -1.60 -11.35
C LEU A 132 10.81 -1.30 -9.85
N HIS A 133 11.11 -0.08 -9.43
CA HIS A 133 11.07 0.29 -8.01
C HIS A 133 9.68 0.81 -7.61
N LEU A 134 9.22 0.45 -6.40
CA LEU A 134 8.08 1.11 -5.79
C LEU A 134 8.58 2.32 -5.01
N HIS A 135 7.76 3.37 -4.91
CA HIS A 135 8.15 4.57 -4.17
C HIS A 135 8.44 4.25 -2.70
N GLU A 136 9.73 4.30 -2.35
CA GLU A 136 10.20 4.07 -1.00
C GLU A 136 10.22 5.39 -0.23
N GLY A 137 9.36 5.49 0.78
CA GLY A 137 9.44 6.53 1.81
C GLY A 137 9.03 5.95 3.15
N GLY A 138 9.91 6.01 4.15
CA GLY A 138 9.66 5.74 5.57
C GLY A 138 10.25 6.89 6.38
N ALA A 139 9.69 7.17 7.56
CA ALA A 139 10.14 8.25 8.42
C ALA A 139 11.63 8.11 8.76
N ASP A 140 12.39 9.19 8.53
CA ASP A 140 13.65 9.41 9.22
C ASP A 140 13.24 9.85 10.63
N LEU A 141 13.24 8.91 11.58
CA LEU A 141 12.99 9.23 12.98
C LEU A 141 14.29 9.81 13.53
N PRO A 142 14.29 11.00 14.16
CA PRO A 142 15.48 11.48 14.85
C PRO A 142 15.87 10.48 15.96
N PRO A 143 17.17 10.32 16.27
CA PRO A 143 17.59 9.54 17.42
C PRO A 143 16.92 10.13 18.67
N ARG A 144 16.24 9.26 19.44
CA ARG A 144 15.68 9.67 20.73
C ARG A 144 16.83 10.11 21.65
N ALA A 145 16.68 11.31 22.20
CA ALA A 145 17.44 11.78 23.35
C ALA A 145 17.19 10.89 24.58
#